data_AF-A0AAN8K8E4-F1
#
_entry.id   AF-A0AAN8K8E4-F1
#
_cell.length_a   1.000
_cell.length_b   1.000
_cell.length_c   1.000
_cell.angle_alpha   90.00
_cell.angle_beta   90.00
_cell.angle_gamma   90.00
#
_symmetry.space_group_name_H-M   'P 1'
#
loop_
_entity.id
_entity.type
_entity.pdbx_description
1 polymer ?
#
loop_
_entity_poly.entity_id
_entity_poly.type
_entity_poly.pdbx_seq_one_letter_code
_entity_poly.pdbx_strand_id
1 'polypeptide(L)'
;IRSLFNRHVCICSSPSGNCSSPGVCSRRDPLSAVSTEFTRVESIELVLPPHANHHGNTFGGQIMAWMENAATVAASRLCGCFPSLRSVDMFRFRGPSSVGDRLVFKAVVNNTFNNSIEVGVRVEAYNCEEWTSNKPRHINSAFLIYQLANTSGDAPAFPQVTYTTQDGERRYLSAIVRKRIRMARKHILSCKEEAPLSVPWDKSNQVYLGYNNVAALTVLAGKQDWEASSISDRVGVYVHEEAELLCVQVQMEVMTSALHAFTLLVDLTLRPLWDTHYLSCEEVERADEEETVYHIKCSPINGGKSRDFVFLLSKRQPCKDGDPYVVALRSVTVTAVPPVEGFLRSEAKCAGFLIHSLGLNSCKVCYYNQVTSGVLPYVAGNLAGWSKSMEETASACITFPGERPHH
;
A
#
# COMPACT_ATOMS: atom_id res chain seq x y z
N ILE A 1 40.81 -47.85 2.17
CA ILE A 1 39.57 -47.23 1.65
C ILE A 1 39.56 -45.76 2.08
N ARG A 2 40.47 -44.98 1.49
CA ARG A 2 40.60 -43.52 1.56
C ARG A 2 41.11 -43.11 0.19
N SER A 3 40.19 -43.02 -0.75
CA SER A 3 40.39 -42.60 -2.14
C SER A 3 39.01 -42.65 -2.80
N LEU A 4 38.68 -41.63 -3.62
CA LEU A 4 37.46 -41.45 -4.41
C LEU A 4 36.33 -40.60 -3.78
N PHE A 5 36.61 -39.31 -3.60
CA PHE A 5 35.61 -38.26 -3.88
C PHE A 5 36.33 -37.03 -4.46
N ASN A 6 36.73 -37.14 -5.73
CA ASN A 6 37.04 -35.98 -6.57
C ASN A 6 35.73 -35.62 -7.29
N ARG A 7 35.03 -34.58 -6.82
CA ARG A 7 34.06 -33.84 -7.65
C ARG A 7 34.74 -32.55 -8.06
N HIS A 8 34.99 -32.42 -9.36
CA HIS A 8 35.44 -31.18 -9.99
C HIS A 8 34.37 -30.09 -9.78
N VAL A 9 34.67 -29.14 -8.90
CA VAL A 9 34.13 -27.79 -8.97
C VAL A 9 35.14 -27.01 -9.80
N CYS A 10 34.74 -26.53 -10.98
CA CYS A 10 35.54 -25.57 -11.74
C CYS A 10 35.52 -24.23 -10.99
N ILE A 11 36.51 -24.03 -10.12
CA ILE A 11 36.85 -22.73 -9.56
C ILE A 11 37.85 -22.10 -10.53
N CYS A 12 37.43 -21.04 -11.22
CA CYS A 12 38.37 -20.18 -11.93
C CYS A 12 39.31 -19.54 -10.89
N SER A 13 40.57 -19.95 -10.89
CA SER A 13 41.64 -19.40 -10.07
C SER A 13 42.38 -18.27 -10.79
N SER A 14 42.58 -17.15 -10.10
CA SER A 14 43.70 -16.21 -10.32
C SER A 14 44.18 -15.69 -8.95
N PRO A 15 45.46 -15.32 -8.80
CA PRO A 15 46.21 -15.58 -7.57
C PRO A 15 46.33 -14.38 -6.61
N SER A 16 46.57 -14.72 -5.34
CA SER A 16 47.23 -13.93 -4.28
C SER A 16 46.61 -12.57 -3.87
N GLY A 17 46.04 -12.53 -2.66
CA GLY A 17 45.76 -11.30 -1.92
C GLY A 17 45.04 -11.59 -0.60
N ASN A 18 45.61 -11.13 0.52
CA ASN A 18 45.20 -11.41 1.90
C ASN A 18 43.70 -11.22 2.19
N CYS A 19 43.12 -12.18 2.93
CA CYS A 19 41.80 -12.07 3.54
C CYS A 19 41.84 -11.16 4.78
N SER A 20 41.23 -9.99 4.69
CA SER A 20 40.71 -9.23 5.86
C SER A 20 39.89 -8.01 5.43
N SER A 21 38.58 -8.19 5.23
CA SER A 21 37.50 -7.18 5.38
C SER A 21 36.14 -7.74 4.91
N PRO A 22 35.00 -7.42 5.56
CA PRO A 22 33.68 -7.75 5.04
C PRO A 22 33.45 -6.92 3.76
N GLY A 23 33.19 -7.60 2.66
CA GLY A 23 33.23 -7.05 1.31
C GLY A 23 32.36 -5.80 1.12
N VAL A 24 32.99 -4.73 0.63
CA VAL A 24 32.30 -3.58 0.05
C VAL A 24 31.57 -4.07 -1.20
N CYS A 25 30.24 -4.07 -1.15
CA CYS A 25 29.39 -4.41 -2.30
C CYS A 25 29.63 -3.40 -3.43
N SER A 26 29.98 -3.90 -4.62
CA SER A 26 29.93 -3.14 -5.87
C SER A 26 28.47 -2.78 -6.16
N ARG A 27 28.08 -1.56 -5.80
CA ARG A 27 26.73 -1.02 -6.02
C ARG A 27 26.48 -0.94 -7.54
N ARG A 28 25.44 -1.64 -8.03
CA ARG A 28 24.91 -1.38 -9.37
C ARG A 28 24.13 -0.06 -9.34
N ASP A 29 24.19 0.70 -10.43
CA ASP A 29 23.48 1.97 -10.54
C ASP A 29 21.97 1.77 -10.29
N PRO A 30 21.37 2.50 -9.33
CA PRO A 30 19.93 2.41 -9.00
C PRO A 30 18.99 2.68 -10.19
N LEU A 31 19.51 3.28 -11.26
CA LEU A 31 18.78 3.75 -12.43
C LEU A 31 18.72 2.73 -13.58
N SER A 32 19.52 1.67 -13.55
CA SER A 32 19.49 0.65 -14.60
C SER A 32 18.42 -0.40 -14.28
N ALA A 33 17.34 -0.40 -15.06
CA ALA A 33 16.27 -1.36 -14.89
C ALA A 33 16.77 -2.78 -15.19
N VAL A 34 16.63 -3.70 -14.24
CA VAL A 34 17.10 -5.08 -14.35
C VAL A 34 15.95 -5.99 -14.77
N SER A 35 16.13 -6.78 -15.82
CA SER A 35 15.11 -7.78 -16.18
C SER A 35 14.96 -8.82 -15.08
N THR A 36 13.71 -9.08 -14.68
CA THR A 36 13.34 -10.10 -13.68
C THR A 36 13.89 -11.49 -14.01
N GLU A 37 14.10 -11.81 -15.29
CA GLU A 37 14.67 -13.10 -15.72
C GLU A 37 16.10 -13.32 -15.20
N PHE A 38 16.90 -12.26 -14.99
CA PHE A 38 18.25 -12.39 -14.39
C PHE A 38 18.22 -12.85 -12.93
N THR A 39 17.07 -12.67 -12.26
CA THR A 39 16.89 -13.06 -10.85
C THR A 39 16.37 -14.49 -10.71
N ARG A 40 16.06 -15.18 -11.82
CA ARG A 40 15.44 -16.51 -11.80
C ARG A 40 16.38 -17.56 -11.21
N VAL A 41 15.92 -18.23 -10.17
CA VAL A 41 16.62 -19.32 -9.49
C VAL A 41 15.75 -20.58 -9.57
N GLU A 42 16.40 -21.71 -9.83
CA GLU A 42 15.78 -23.03 -9.78
C GLU A 42 16.64 -23.92 -8.88
N SER A 43 16.03 -24.48 -7.84
CA SER A 43 16.66 -25.50 -6.97
C SER A 43 15.86 -26.79 -7.01
N ILE A 44 16.54 -27.93 -6.92
CA ILE A 44 15.92 -29.25 -6.91
C ILE A 44 16.37 -29.99 -5.65
N GLU A 45 15.40 -30.39 -4.83
CA GLU A 45 15.65 -31.07 -3.57
C GLU A 45 14.99 -32.45 -3.57
N LEU A 46 15.73 -33.48 -3.17
CA LEU A 46 15.18 -34.82 -2.98
C LEU A 46 14.58 -34.94 -1.58
N VAL A 47 13.32 -35.37 -1.49
CA VAL A 47 12.69 -35.64 -0.20
C VAL A 47 13.25 -36.93 0.38
N LEU A 48 13.97 -36.81 1.49
CA LEU A 48 14.56 -37.92 2.23
C LEU A 48 13.73 -38.18 3.50
N PRO A 49 13.84 -39.36 4.14
CA PRO A 49 13.09 -39.67 5.36
C PRO A 49 13.17 -38.60 6.47
N PRO A 50 14.32 -37.95 6.74
CA PRO A 50 14.40 -36.87 7.73
C PRO A 50 13.58 -35.62 7.39
N HIS A 51 13.23 -35.42 6.11
CA HIS A 51 12.45 -34.29 5.64
C HIS A 51 10.94 -34.52 5.79
N ALA A 52 10.52 -35.71 6.21
CA ALA A 52 9.11 -36.09 6.33
C ALA A 52 8.55 -35.84 7.74
N ASN A 53 7.24 -35.61 7.81
CA ASN A 53 6.47 -35.60 9.04
C ASN A 53 5.99 -37.02 9.41
N HIS A 54 5.27 -37.15 10.52
CA HIS A 54 4.74 -38.43 11.00
C HIS A 54 3.70 -39.10 10.08
N HIS A 55 3.20 -38.39 9.07
CA HIS A 55 2.31 -38.92 8.04
C HIS A 55 3.06 -39.36 6.76
N GLY A 56 4.40 -39.29 6.74
CA GLY A 56 5.20 -39.65 5.56
C GLY A 56 5.22 -38.59 4.44
N ASN A 57 4.61 -37.43 4.68
CA ASN A 57 4.64 -36.29 3.77
C ASN A 57 5.79 -35.35 4.15
N THR A 58 6.33 -34.61 3.18
CA THR A 58 7.35 -33.60 3.43
C THR A 58 6.85 -32.60 4.47
N PHE A 59 7.66 -32.38 5.50
CA PHE A 59 7.35 -31.44 6.56
C PHE A 59 7.28 -30.02 6.00
N GLY A 60 6.22 -29.29 6.35
CA GLY A 60 6.00 -27.94 5.83
C GLY A 60 7.12 -26.96 6.16
N GLY A 61 7.74 -27.10 7.33
CA GLY A 61 8.91 -26.29 7.71
C GLY A 61 10.13 -26.56 6.84
N GLN A 62 10.32 -27.80 6.36
CA GLN A 62 11.43 -28.12 5.45
C GLN A 62 11.22 -27.49 4.07
N ILE A 63 9.98 -27.53 3.56
CA ILE A 63 9.61 -26.83 2.31
C ILE A 63 9.88 -25.33 2.46
N MET A 64 9.53 -24.74 3.60
CA MET A 64 9.78 -23.32 3.89
C MET A 64 11.27 -22.98 3.90
N ALA A 65 12.11 -23.82 4.51
CA ALA A 65 13.56 -23.61 4.52
C ALA A 65 14.16 -23.62 3.12
N TRP A 66 13.79 -24.59 2.27
CA TRP A 66 14.27 -24.64 0.89
C TRP A 66 13.76 -23.50 0.02
N MET A 67 12.51 -23.08 0.21
CA MET A 67 11.97 -21.89 -0.47
C MET A 67 12.71 -20.62 -0.07
N GLU A 68 12.99 -20.44 1.22
CA GLU A 68 13.73 -19.28 1.72
C GLU A 68 15.12 -19.22 1.10
N ASN A 69 15.86 -20.33 1.07
CA ASN A 69 17.15 -20.40 0.38
C ASN A 69 17.06 -19.96 -1.09
N ALA A 70 16.12 -20.53 -1.86
CA ALA A 70 15.96 -20.20 -3.27
C ALA A 70 15.57 -18.73 -3.50
N ALA A 71 14.70 -18.20 -2.65
CA ALA A 71 14.24 -16.82 -2.72
C ALA A 71 15.33 -15.82 -2.31
N THR A 72 16.12 -16.15 -1.30
CA THR A 72 17.25 -15.33 -0.83
C THR A 72 18.31 -15.23 -1.93
N VAL A 73 18.61 -16.32 -2.63
CA VAL A 73 19.51 -16.27 -3.80
C VAL A 73 18.93 -15.39 -4.92
N ALA A 74 17.63 -15.49 -5.20
CA ALA A 74 16.99 -14.67 -6.23
C ALA A 74 17.04 -13.17 -5.88
N ALA A 75 16.75 -12.81 -4.61
CA ALA A 75 16.85 -11.45 -4.12
C ALA A 75 18.30 -10.93 -4.17
N SER A 76 19.27 -11.74 -3.72
CA SER A 76 20.69 -11.38 -3.74
C SER A 76 21.24 -11.15 -5.15
N ARG A 77 20.75 -11.87 -6.17
CA ARG A 77 21.11 -11.62 -7.57
C ARG A 77 20.70 -10.23 -8.06
N LEU A 78 19.63 -9.68 -7.49
CA LEU A 78 19.16 -8.34 -7.83
C LEU A 78 19.93 -7.27 -7.06
N CYS A 79 19.98 -7.35 -5.72
CA CYS A 79 20.52 -6.29 -4.89
C CYS A 79 22.05 -6.37 -4.67
N GLY A 80 22.70 -7.45 -5.11
CA GLY A 80 24.15 -7.65 -4.96
C GLY A 80 24.62 -7.82 -3.52
N CYS A 81 23.70 -8.04 -2.58
CA CYS A 81 23.96 -8.19 -1.15
C CYS A 81 22.99 -9.21 -0.52
N PHE A 82 23.07 -9.43 0.79
CA PHE A 82 22.18 -10.33 1.52
C PHE A 82 21.04 -9.55 2.18
N PRO A 83 19.82 -9.56 1.61
CA PRO A 83 18.69 -8.88 2.24
C PRO A 83 18.09 -9.74 3.36
N SER A 84 17.46 -9.09 4.33
CA SER A 84 16.78 -9.75 5.44
C SER A 84 15.34 -10.08 5.08
N LEU A 85 14.90 -11.31 5.38
CA LEU A 85 13.50 -11.72 5.23
C LEU A 85 12.63 -11.04 6.29
N ARG A 86 11.64 -10.26 5.87
CA ARG A 86 10.71 -9.56 6.77
C ARG A 86 9.40 -10.30 6.97
N SER A 87 8.82 -10.85 5.91
CA SER A 87 7.56 -11.61 5.99
C SER A 87 7.40 -12.59 4.84
N VAL A 88 6.52 -13.57 5.04
CA VAL A 88 6.13 -14.55 4.01
C VAL A 88 4.62 -14.49 3.84
N ASP A 89 4.18 -14.25 2.61
CA ASP A 89 2.78 -14.10 2.25
C ASP A 89 2.26 -15.33 1.47
N MET A 90 0.99 -15.63 1.70
CA MET A 90 0.19 -16.60 0.93
C MET A 90 0.77 -18.02 0.85
N PHE A 91 1.50 -18.47 1.87
CA PHE A 91 1.99 -19.84 1.98
C PHE A 91 0.82 -20.84 2.06
N ARG A 92 0.48 -21.46 0.92
CA ARG A 92 -0.65 -22.39 0.80
C ARG A 92 -0.21 -23.72 0.21
N PHE A 93 -0.41 -24.79 0.96
CA PHE A 93 -0.29 -26.15 0.46
C PHE A 93 -1.48 -26.49 -0.45
N ARG A 94 -1.19 -26.89 -1.68
CA ARG A 94 -2.15 -27.31 -2.71
C ARG A 94 -2.19 -28.81 -2.91
N GLY A 95 -1.12 -29.51 -2.54
CA GLY A 95 -1.02 -30.96 -2.61
C GLY A 95 0.09 -31.48 -1.70
N PRO A 96 0.12 -32.80 -1.44
CA PRO A 96 1.19 -33.44 -0.68
C PRO A 96 2.41 -33.73 -1.56
N SER A 97 3.58 -33.80 -0.93
CA SER A 97 4.78 -34.43 -1.48
C SER A 97 5.30 -35.46 -0.50
N SER A 98 5.82 -36.58 -1.01
CA SER A 98 6.19 -37.75 -0.21
C SER A 98 7.70 -38.03 -0.31
N VAL A 99 8.21 -38.85 0.60
CA VAL A 99 9.61 -39.32 0.54
C VAL A 99 9.89 -39.96 -0.83
N GLY A 100 11.00 -39.56 -1.45
CA GLY A 100 11.38 -39.97 -2.80
C GLY A 100 10.96 -39.00 -3.92
N ASP A 101 10.06 -38.06 -3.65
CA ASP A 101 9.72 -37.00 -4.60
C ASP A 101 10.90 -36.03 -4.79
N ARG A 102 11.01 -35.46 -6.00
CA ARG A 102 11.89 -34.33 -6.29
C ARG A 102 11.06 -33.06 -6.25
N LEU A 103 11.45 -32.13 -5.37
CA LEU A 103 10.83 -30.82 -5.27
C LEU A 103 11.64 -29.81 -6.06
N VAL A 104 11.00 -29.18 -7.03
CA VAL A 104 11.58 -28.10 -7.85
C VAL A 104 11.06 -26.76 -7.34
N PHE A 105 11.98 -25.91 -6.88
CA PHE A 105 11.72 -24.58 -6.36
C PHE A 105 12.08 -23.56 -7.43
N LYS A 106 11.08 -22.91 -8.01
CA LYS A 106 11.25 -21.86 -9.02
C LYS A 106 11.04 -20.51 -8.34
N ALA A 107 12.11 -19.76 -8.12
CA ALA A 107 12.12 -18.47 -7.45
C ALA A 107 12.50 -17.35 -8.41
N VAL A 108 11.85 -16.18 -8.27
CA VAL A 108 12.08 -15.03 -9.15
C VAL A 108 11.59 -13.75 -8.46
N VAL A 109 12.30 -12.64 -8.65
CA VAL A 109 11.82 -11.34 -8.19
C VAL A 109 10.60 -10.95 -9.02
N ASN A 110 9.48 -10.64 -8.34
CA ASN A 110 8.26 -10.19 -9.01
C ASN A 110 8.26 -8.67 -9.16
N ASN A 111 8.63 -7.95 -8.11
CA ASN A 111 8.68 -6.48 -8.10
C ASN A 111 9.62 -5.95 -7.01
N THR A 112 10.11 -4.73 -7.21
CA THR A 112 10.85 -3.92 -6.26
C THR A 112 10.04 -2.69 -5.86
N PHE A 113 10.06 -2.36 -4.59
CA PHE A 113 9.47 -1.16 -4.01
C PHE A 113 10.56 -0.34 -3.35
N ASN A 114 10.23 0.87 -2.86
CA ASN A 114 11.20 1.79 -2.24
C ASN A 114 12.09 1.08 -1.22
N ASN A 115 11.48 0.38 -0.25
CA ASN A 115 12.19 -0.24 0.86
C ASN A 115 12.01 -1.77 0.93
N SER A 116 11.51 -2.42 -0.13
CA SER A 116 11.32 -3.88 -0.11
C SER A 116 11.35 -4.54 -1.48
N ILE A 117 11.69 -5.82 -1.51
CA ILE A 117 11.56 -6.69 -2.70
C ILE A 117 10.51 -7.77 -2.41
N GLU A 118 9.68 -8.10 -3.38
CA GLU A 118 8.86 -9.33 -3.35
C GLU A 118 9.46 -10.38 -4.29
N VAL A 119 9.74 -11.57 -3.74
CA VAL A 119 10.17 -12.76 -4.49
C VAL A 119 9.05 -13.78 -4.49
N GLY A 120 8.62 -14.22 -5.68
CA GLY A 120 7.67 -15.31 -5.83
C GLY A 120 8.39 -16.65 -5.90
N VAL A 121 7.90 -17.65 -5.16
CA VAL A 121 8.38 -19.04 -5.25
C VAL A 121 7.22 -19.96 -5.58
N ARG A 122 7.43 -20.83 -6.57
CA ARG A 122 6.54 -21.92 -6.94
C ARG A 122 7.26 -23.24 -6.72
N VAL A 123 6.62 -24.13 -5.96
CA VAL A 123 7.14 -25.46 -5.62
C VAL A 123 6.35 -26.52 -6.36
N GLU A 124 7.06 -27.33 -7.12
CA GLU A 124 6.50 -28.44 -7.90
C GLU A 124 7.12 -29.75 -7.43
N ALA A 125 6.30 -30.80 -7.27
CA ALA A 125 6.77 -32.13 -6.96
C ALA A 125 6.71 -33.03 -8.19
N TYR A 126 7.67 -33.93 -8.27
CA TYR A 126 7.74 -34.98 -9.27
C TYR A 126 8.13 -36.30 -8.61
N ASN A 127 7.31 -37.32 -8.82
CA ASN A 127 7.77 -38.71 -8.69
C ASN A 127 8.59 -39.12 -9.95
N CYS A 128 9.07 -40.37 -10.02
CA CYS A 128 9.85 -40.84 -11.17
C CYS A 128 9.11 -40.74 -12.51
N GLU A 129 7.83 -41.12 -12.55
CA GLU A 129 7.04 -41.18 -13.78
C GLU A 129 6.60 -39.77 -14.23
N GLU A 130 6.19 -38.93 -13.27
CA GLU A 130 5.84 -37.52 -13.46
C GLU A 130 7.03 -36.72 -14.00
N TRP A 131 8.25 -37.04 -13.56
CA TRP A 131 9.47 -36.42 -14.07
C TRP A 131 9.66 -36.72 -15.56
N THR A 132 9.57 -38.00 -15.94
CA THR A 132 9.73 -38.43 -17.34
C THR A 132 8.63 -37.87 -18.25
N SER A 133 7.41 -37.77 -17.73
CA SER A 133 6.25 -37.26 -18.50
C SER A 133 6.07 -35.73 -18.41
N ASN A 134 6.95 -35.03 -17.68
CA ASN A 134 6.90 -33.59 -17.40
C ASN A 134 5.52 -33.10 -16.88
N LYS A 135 4.94 -33.86 -15.95
CA LYS A 135 3.64 -33.56 -15.32
C LYS A 135 3.83 -33.26 -13.82
N PRO A 136 4.28 -32.04 -13.46
CA PRO A 136 4.46 -31.67 -12.05
C PRO A 136 3.15 -31.59 -11.28
N ARG A 137 3.21 -31.95 -10.00
CA ARG A 137 2.18 -31.59 -9.01
C ARG A 137 2.54 -30.24 -8.38
N HIS A 138 1.67 -29.24 -8.50
CA HIS A 138 1.88 -27.94 -7.82
C HIS A 138 1.61 -28.09 -6.33
N ILE A 139 2.66 -28.04 -5.51
CA ILE A 139 2.59 -28.30 -4.06
C ILE A 139 2.35 -27.02 -3.28
N ASN A 140 3.08 -25.96 -3.61
CA ASN A 140 3.03 -24.73 -2.84
C ASN A 140 3.39 -23.51 -3.71
N SER A 141 2.82 -22.36 -3.35
CA SER A 141 3.34 -21.07 -3.79
C SER A 141 3.38 -20.12 -2.60
N ALA A 142 4.42 -19.29 -2.56
CA ALA A 142 4.62 -18.29 -1.53
C ALA A 142 5.26 -17.04 -2.11
N PHE A 143 5.10 -15.92 -1.40
CA PHE A 143 5.75 -14.66 -1.73
C PHE A 143 6.57 -14.21 -0.53
N LEU A 144 7.87 -14.06 -0.70
CA LEU A 144 8.80 -13.68 0.36
C LEU A 144 9.15 -12.20 0.21
N ILE A 145 9.00 -11.46 1.30
CA ILE A 145 9.25 -10.02 1.35
C ILE A 145 10.58 -9.76 2.02
N TYR A 146 11.50 -9.14 1.29
CA TYR A 146 12.85 -8.85 1.73
C TYR A 146 13.05 -7.35 1.92
N GLN A 147 13.92 -6.98 2.85
CA GLN A 147 14.36 -5.61 3.11
C GLN A 147 15.86 -5.54 3.35
N LEU A 148 16.45 -4.38 3.15
CA LEU A 148 17.84 -4.12 3.52
C LEU A 148 17.88 -3.51 4.92
N ALA A 149 18.85 -3.95 5.73
CA ALA A 149 19.14 -3.31 6.99
C ALA A 149 19.78 -1.94 6.71
N ASN A 150 19.20 -0.88 7.27
CA ASN A 150 19.73 0.49 7.13
C ASN A 150 21.03 0.60 7.94
N THR A 151 22.19 0.58 7.27
CA THR A 151 23.49 0.72 7.95
C THR A 151 24.01 2.16 7.99
N SER A 152 23.40 3.11 7.28
CA SER A 152 23.84 4.53 7.30
C SER A 152 22.88 5.45 6.53
N GLY A 153 22.12 6.28 7.24
CA GLY A 153 21.57 7.59 6.81
C GLY A 153 20.58 7.65 5.64
N ASP A 154 20.87 7.00 4.52
CA ASP A 154 20.05 6.94 3.31
C ASP A 154 19.42 5.56 3.19
N ALA A 155 18.10 5.52 2.96
CA ALA A 155 17.40 4.28 2.66
C ALA A 155 17.96 3.68 1.35
N PRO A 156 18.52 2.45 1.35
CA PRO A 156 19.02 1.85 0.13
C PRO A 156 17.86 1.51 -0.80
N ALA A 157 17.76 2.26 -1.90
CA ALA A 157 16.81 1.98 -2.97
C ALA A 157 17.22 0.71 -3.72
N PHE A 158 16.30 -0.24 -3.85
CA PHE A 158 16.52 -1.42 -4.69
C PHE A 158 16.58 -1.03 -6.18
N PRO A 159 17.39 -1.73 -7.01
CA PRO A 159 17.35 -1.55 -8.46
C PRO A 159 15.94 -1.82 -8.99
N GLN A 160 15.42 -0.94 -9.84
CA GLN A 160 14.11 -1.15 -10.47
C GLN A 160 14.13 -2.39 -11.37
N VAL A 161 13.02 -3.13 -11.39
CA VAL A 161 12.89 -4.33 -12.24
C VAL A 161 11.95 -4.12 -13.41
N THR A 162 12.27 -4.77 -14.54
CA THR A 162 11.42 -4.85 -15.72
C THR A 162 11.08 -6.30 -16.05
N TYR A 163 9.95 -6.50 -16.74
CA TYR A 163 9.55 -7.80 -17.24
C TYR A 163 9.70 -7.85 -18.76
N THR A 164 10.02 -9.01 -19.29
CA THR A 164 10.14 -9.27 -20.74
C THR A 164 9.11 -10.29 -21.24
N THR A 165 8.36 -10.91 -20.33
CA THR A 165 7.38 -11.97 -20.63
C THR A 165 6.00 -11.60 -20.09
N GLN A 166 4.95 -12.13 -20.72
CA GLN A 166 3.56 -11.93 -20.27
C GLN A 166 3.33 -12.46 -18.85
N ASP A 167 3.96 -13.58 -18.49
CA ASP A 167 3.87 -14.09 -17.11
C ASP A 167 4.64 -13.20 -16.12
N GLY A 168 5.74 -12.57 -16.56
CA GLY A 168 6.46 -11.55 -15.79
C GLY A 168 5.61 -10.31 -15.51
N GLU A 169 4.90 -9.79 -16.52
CA GLU A 169 3.95 -8.69 -16.38
C GLU A 169 2.86 -9.03 -15.36
N ARG A 170 2.24 -10.21 -15.51
CA ARG A 170 1.23 -10.71 -14.58
C ARG A 170 1.77 -10.78 -13.15
N ARG A 171 2.99 -11.29 -12.95
CA ARG A 171 3.65 -11.38 -11.63
C ARG A 171 3.90 -10.00 -11.02
N TYR A 172 4.41 -9.06 -11.83
CA TYR A 172 4.69 -7.68 -11.45
C TYR A 172 3.43 -6.95 -10.98
N LEU A 173 2.37 -6.96 -11.78
CA LEU A 173 1.08 -6.33 -11.44
C LEU A 173 0.46 -6.99 -10.19
N SER A 174 0.52 -8.31 -10.10
CA SER A 174 -0.01 -9.03 -8.94
C SER A 174 0.75 -8.71 -7.65
N ALA A 175 2.06 -8.40 -7.73
CA ALA A 175 2.86 -8.02 -6.57
C ALA A 175 2.44 -6.66 -6.00
N ILE A 176 2.10 -5.71 -6.88
CA ILE A 176 1.53 -4.41 -6.50
C ILE A 176 0.23 -4.64 -5.70
N VAL A 177 -0.70 -5.42 -6.27
CA VAL A 177 -1.97 -5.73 -5.60
C VAL A 177 -1.74 -6.44 -4.26
N ARG A 178 -0.81 -7.40 -4.17
CA ARG A 178 -0.48 -8.06 -2.90
C ARG A 178 0.07 -7.10 -1.87
N LYS A 179 0.98 -6.18 -2.23
CA LYS A 179 1.46 -5.11 -1.34
C LYS A 179 0.28 -4.30 -0.80
N ARG A 180 -0.64 -3.88 -1.66
CA ARG A 180 -1.85 -3.13 -1.30
C ARG A 180 -2.78 -3.91 -0.35
N ILE A 181 -3.02 -5.21 -0.59
CA ILE A 181 -3.81 -6.07 0.30
C ILE A 181 -3.12 -6.20 1.67
N ARG A 182 -1.80 -6.40 1.70
CA ARG A 182 -1.02 -6.49 2.93
C ARG A 182 -1.10 -5.19 3.73
N MET A 183 -0.98 -4.05 3.06
CA MET A 183 -1.15 -2.72 3.68
C MET A 183 -2.53 -2.59 4.32
N ALA A 184 -3.59 -2.88 3.57
CA ALA A 184 -4.95 -2.79 4.09
C ALA A 184 -5.15 -3.72 5.31
N ARG A 185 -4.67 -4.97 5.25
CA ARG A 185 -4.79 -5.93 6.35
C ARG A 185 -4.03 -5.51 7.59
N LYS A 186 -2.80 -4.98 7.44
CA LYS A 186 -2.00 -4.49 8.58
C LYS A 186 -2.79 -3.43 9.35
N HIS A 187 -3.37 -2.48 8.62
CA HIS A 187 -4.16 -1.41 9.22
C HIS A 187 -5.47 -1.89 9.87
N ILE A 188 -6.15 -2.93 9.33
CA ILE A 188 -7.31 -3.57 10.00
C ILE A 188 -6.91 -4.06 11.40
N LEU A 189 -5.73 -4.66 11.52
CA LEU A 189 -5.29 -5.29 12.76
C LEU A 189 -4.81 -4.26 13.79
N SER A 190 -4.17 -3.17 13.36
CA SER A 190 -3.65 -2.13 14.27
C SER A 190 -4.73 -1.19 14.82
N CYS A 191 -5.79 -0.89 14.08
CA CYS A 191 -6.85 0.03 14.54
C CYS A 191 -7.79 -0.54 15.64
N LYS A 192 -7.61 -1.78 16.09
CA LYS A 192 -8.53 -2.39 17.08
C LYS A 192 -8.34 -1.89 18.52
N GLU A 193 -7.25 -1.18 18.83
CA GLU A 193 -6.88 -0.83 20.22
C GLU A 193 -6.74 0.67 20.50
N GLU A 194 -7.00 1.57 19.55
CA GLU A 194 -6.85 3.00 19.79
C GLU A 194 -8.08 3.61 20.49
N ALA A 195 -7.81 4.55 21.41
CA ALA A 195 -8.77 5.45 22.02
C ALA A 195 -9.68 6.11 20.95
N PRO A 196 -10.87 6.63 21.32
CA PRO A 196 -11.74 7.32 20.36
C PRO A 196 -10.93 8.38 19.60
N LEU A 197 -10.97 8.30 18.26
CA LEU A 197 -10.28 9.22 17.36
C LEU A 197 -10.99 10.58 17.34
N SER A 198 -12.29 10.55 17.60
CA SER A 198 -13.11 11.73 17.77
C SER A 198 -12.77 12.47 19.07
N VAL A 199 -12.88 13.80 19.02
CA VAL A 199 -12.77 14.65 20.21
C VAL A 199 -14.13 15.24 20.58
N PRO A 200 -14.42 15.45 21.87
CA PRO A 200 -15.61 16.19 22.28
C PRO A 200 -15.66 17.57 21.62
N TRP A 201 -16.78 17.86 20.96
CA TRP A 201 -17.08 19.21 20.48
C TRP A 201 -17.48 20.09 21.66
N ASP A 202 -16.79 21.21 21.79
CA ASP A 202 -17.11 22.25 22.75
C ASP A 202 -16.84 23.60 22.08
N LYS A 203 -17.91 24.38 21.93
CA LYS A 203 -17.87 25.70 21.31
C LYS A 203 -16.87 26.64 22.01
N SER A 204 -16.69 26.52 23.32
CA SER A 204 -15.71 27.32 24.06
C SER A 204 -14.26 27.04 23.65
N ASN A 205 -13.99 25.84 23.13
CA ASN A 205 -12.69 25.39 22.65
C ASN A 205 -12.57 25.41 21.12
N GLN A 206 -13.53 26.02 20.39
CA GLN A 206 -13.59 25.98 18.93
C GLN A 206 -12.30 26.45 18.26
N VAL A 207 -11.65 27.49 18.78
CA VAL A 207 -10.42 28.06 18.22
C VAL A 207 -9.28 27.04 18.27
N TYR A 208 -9.11 26.36 19.40
CA TYR A 208 -8.09 25.34 19.58
C TYR A 208 -8.38 24.09 18.73
N LEU A 209 -9.65 23.68 18.68
CA LEU A 209 -10.08 22.55 17.86
C LEU A 209 -9.86 22.80 16.37
N GLY A 210 -10.22 24.00 15.89
CA GLY A 210 -10.02 24.43 14.51
C GLY A 210 -8.54 24.55 14.14
N TYR A 211 -7.73 25.19 15.00
CA TYR A 211 -6.28 25.28 14.80
C TYR A 211 -5.63 23.90 14.70
N ASN A 212 -5.94 22.98 15.61
CA ASN A 212 -5.39 21.64 15.59
C ASN A 212 -5.85 20.84 14.36
N ASN A 213 -7.09 21.03 13.91
CA ASN A 213 -7.61 20.38 12.71
C ASN A 213 -6.82 20.80 11.47
N VAL A 214 -6.65 22.11 11.28
CA VAL A 214 -5.86 22.69 10.19
C VAL A 214 -4.39 22.24 10.28
N ALA A 215 -3.79 22.32 11.47
CA ALA A 215 -2.41 21.89 11.69
C ALA A 215 -2.19 20.41 11.36
N ALA A 216 -3.11 19.53 11.77
CA ALA A 216 -3.03 18.11 11.47
C ALA A 216 -3.05 17.83 9.96
N LEU A 217 -3.92 18.51 9.20
CA LEU A 217 -3.98 18.38 7.74
C LEU A 217 -2.71 18.90 7.07
N THR A 218 -2.18 20.04 7.52
CA THR A 218 -0.94 20.62 6.98
C THR A 218 0.26 19.71 7.26
N VAL A 219 0.35 19.12 8.46
CA VAL A 219 1.39 18.14 8.81
C VAL A 219 1.27 16.89 7.93
N LEU A 220 0.04 16.40 7.71
CA LEU A 220 -0.21 15.24 6.84
C LEU A 220 0.22 15.52 5.39
N ALA A 221 -0.11 16.70 4.86
CA ALA A 221 0.27 17.10 3.51
C ALA A 221 1.78 17.34 3.37
N GLY A 222 2.46 17.76 4.44
CA GLY A 222 3.90 17.99 4.48
C GLY A 222 4.75 16.71 4.57
N LYS A 223 4.14 15.53 4.68
CA LYS A 223 4.88 14.27 4.70
C LYS A 223 5.64 14.03 3.39
N GLN A 224 6.82 13.45 3.50
CA GLN A 224 7.66 13.06 2.36
C GLN A 224 7.32 11.63 1.91
N ASP A 225 7.87 11.17 0.78
CA ASP A 225 7.75 9.78 0.32
C ASP A 225 6.33 9.30 -0.02
N TRP A 226 5.53 10.15 -0.68
CA TRP A 226 4.27 9.72 -1.28
C TRP A 226 4.51 8.79 -2.49
N GLU A 227 4.11 7.52 -2.37
CA GLU A 227 4.20 6.55 -3.45
C GLU A 227 2.98 6.65 -4.38
N ALA A 228 3.20 6.81 -5.68
CA ALA A 228 2.12 6.82 -6.66
C ALA A 228 1.43 5.44 -6.76
N SER A 229 0.12 5.40 -6.53
CA SER A 229 -0.72 4.21 -6.70
C SER A 229 -1.32 4.16 -8.12
N SER A 230 -1.91 5.26 -8.58
CA SER A 230 -2.43 5.40 -9.94
C SER A 230 -2.20 6.83 -10.40
N ILE A 231 -1.79 7.02 -11.66
CA ILE A 231 -1.64 8.34 -12.26
C ILE A 231 -2.36 8.31 -13.61
N SER A 232 -3.21 9.31 -13.81
CA SER A 232 -3.88 9.63 -15.06
C SER A 232 -3.65 11.11 -15.37
N ASP A 233 -4.13 11.59 -16.52
CA ASP A 233 -3.84 12.94 -17.02
C ASP A 233 -4.17 14.06 -16.02
N ARG A 234 -5.31 13.97 -15.30
CA ARG A 234 -5.75 14.98 -14.33
C ARG A 234 -5.93 14.49 -12.91
N VAL A 235 -5.78 13.18 -12.67
CA VAL A 235 -5.96 12.57 -11.35
C VAL A 235 -4.76 11.71 -11.00
N GLY A 236 -4.17 11.96 -9.83
CA GLY A 236 -3.13 11.13 -9.23
C GLY A 236 -3.54 10.65 -7.85
N VAL A 237 -3.46 9.35 -7.60
CA VAL A 237 -3.67 8.74 -6.28
C VAL A 237 -2.32 8.33 -5.73
N TYR A 238 -2.01 8.80 -4.53
CA TYR A 238 -0.77 8.54 -3.83
C TYR A 238 -1.04 7.96 -2.45
N VAL A 239 -0.08 7.19 -1.96
CA VAL A 239 -0.15 6.50 -0.68
C VAL A 239 1.13 6.78 0.09
N HIS A 240 0.97 7.10 1.37
CA HIS A 240 2.09 7.24 2.29
C HIS A 240 1.90 6.27 3.47
N GLU A 241 2.96 5.52 3.78
CA GLU A 241 3.00 4.54 4.86
C GLU A 241 4.03 4.99 5.91
N GLU A 242 3.58 5.15 7.15
CA GLU A 242 4.45 5.47 8.28
C GLU A 242 4.05 4.65 9.50
N ALA A 243 4.92 3.74 9.93
CA ALA A 243 4.68 2.81 11.03
C ALA A 243 3.35 2.04 10.88
N GLU A 244 2.31 2.42 11.61
CA GLU A 244 0.96 1.82 11.60
C GLU A 244 -0.09 2.67 10.85
N LEU A 245 0.33 3.81 10.29
CA LEU A 245 -0.52 4.77 9.61
C LEU A 245 -0.48 4.55 8.09
N LEU A 246 -1.67 4.43 7.52
CA LEU A 246 -1.88 4.49 6.08
C LEU A 246 -2.53 5.83 5.74
N CYS A 247 -1.92 6.57 4.82
CA CYS A 247 -2.43 7.86 4.37
C CYS A 247 -2.64 7.81 2.86
N VAL A 248 -3.72 8.41 2.39
CA VAL A 248 -4.04 8.52 0.97
C VAL A 248 -4.13 9.98 0.59
N GLN A 249 -3.58 10.30 -0.57
CA GLN A 249 -3.69 11.60 -1.21
C GLN A 249 -4.29 11.40 -2.60
N VAL A 250 -5.29 12.20 -2.95
CA VAL A 250 -5.87 12.26 -4.30
C VAL A 250 -5.66 13.66 -4.83
N GLN A 251 -4.79 13.79 -5.82
CA GLN A 251 -4.47 15.03 -6.52
C GLN A 251 -5.35 15.16 -7.76
N MET A 252 -5.92 16.33 -7.94
CA MET A 252 -6.81 16.70 -9.05
C MET A 252 -6.36 18.03 -9.65
N GLU A 253 -6.28 18.10 -10.98
CA GLU A 253 -6.11 19.37 -11.69
C GLU A 253 -7.47 19.86 -12.21
N VAL A 254 -7.90 21.03 -11.74
CA VAL A 254 -9.24 21.57 -11.97
C VAL A 254 -9.15 22.89 -12.72
N MET A 255 -9.96 23.03 -13.78
CA MET A 255 -9.98 24.21 -14.65
C MET A 255 -10.89 25.32 -14.09
N THR A 256 -10.64 25.74 -12.85
CA THR A 256 -11.32 26.86 -12.21
C THR A 256 -10.36 27.62 -11.29
N SER A 257 -10.74 28.82 -10.84
CA SER A 257 -9.91 29.58 -9.90
C SER A 257 -9.87 28.89 -8.53
N ALA A 258 -8.74 29.01 -7.82
CA ALA A 258 -8.60 28.39 -6.49
C ALA A 258 -9.67 28.87 -5.49
N LEU A 259 -10.04 30.16 -5.56
CA LEU A 259 -11.10 30.74 -4.73
C LEU A 259 -12.47 30.12 -5.04
N HIS A 260 -12.80 29.91 -6.32
CA HIS A 260 -14.08 29.32 -6.69
C HIS A 260 -14.17 27.86 -6.27
N ALA A 261 -13.11 27.07 -6.50
CA ALA A 261 -13.01 25.70 -5.98
C ALA A 261 -13.14 25.65 -4.45
N PHE A 262 -12.50 26.59 -3.74
CA PHE A 262 -12.59 26.69 -2.28
C PHE A 262 -14.02 26.93 -1.81
N THR A 263 -14.74 27.88 -2.40
CA THR A 263 -16.14 28.17 -2.03
C THR A 263 -17.04 26.94 -2.21
N LEU A 264 -16.85 26.17 -3.29
CA LEU A 264 -17.63 24.97 -3.55
C LEU A 264 -17.28 23.81 -2.59
N LEU A 265 -15.99 23.63 -2.26
CA LEU A 265 -15.53 22.51 -1.44
C LEU A 265 -15.69 22.72 0.08
N VAL A 266 -15.83 23.98 0.51
CA VAL A 266 -16.17 24.33 1.90
C VAL A 266 -17.62 23.98 2.23
N ASP A 267 -18.52 24.13 1.27
CA ASP A 267 -19.94 23.79 1.47
C ASP A 267 -20.16 22.30 1.29
N LEU A 268 -20.06 21.55 2.39
CA LEU A 268 -20.27 20.10 2.36
C LEU A 268 -21.71 19.70 2.01
N THR A 269 -22.68 20.62 2.09
CA THR A 269 -24.08 20.32 1.70
C THR A 269 -24.21 20.11 0.20
N LEU A 270 -23.28 20.65 -0.59
CA LEU A 270 -23.19 20.45 -2.04
C LEU A 270 -22.50 19.12 -2.40
N ARG A 271 -21.79 18.50 -1.47
CA ARG A 271 -21.01 17.29 -1.72
C ARG A 271 -21.83 16.09 -2.23
N PRO A 272 -23.04 15.80 -1.73
CA PRO A 272 -23.90 14.74 -2.27
C PRO A 272 -24.28 14.90 -3.74
N LEU A 273 -24.14 16.11 -4.32
CA LEU A 273 -24.46 16.36 -5.73
C LEU A 273 -23.46 15.69 -6.69
N TRP A 274 -22.23 15.43 -6.23
CA TRP A 274 -21.15 14.89 -7.07
C TRP A 274 -20.41 13.69 -6.44
N ASP A 275 -20.44 13.55 -5.12
CA ASP A 275 -19.81 12.43 -4.39
C ASP A 275 -20.85 11.34 -4.10
N THR A 276 -20.87 10.28 -4.92
CA THR A 276 -21.86 9.17 -4.81
C THR A 276 -21.80 8.40 -3.48
N HIS A 277 -20.75 8.60 -2.68
CA HIS A 277 -20.65 8.01 -1.35
C HIS A 277 -21.48 8.75 -0.30
N TYR A 278 -21.84 10.00 -0.56
CA TYR A 278 -22.62 10.84 0.34
C TYR A 278 -24.11 10.65 0.06
N LEU A 279 -24.85 10.11 1.04
CA LEU A 279 -26.30 10.04 1.00
C LEU A 279 -26.94 11.37 1.43
N SER A 280 -26.41 11.98 2.50
CA SER A 280 -26.81 13.31 2.94
C SER A 280 -25.68 13.98 3.71
N CYS A 281 -25.70 15.32 3.71
CA CYS A 281 -24.85 16.15 4.55
C CYS A 281 -25.71 17.27 5.14
N GLU A 282 -25.81 17.29 6.46
CA GLU A 282 -26.64 18.23 7.22
C GLU A 282 -25.74 19.07 8.14
N GLU A 283 -25.91 20.39 8.12
CA GLU A 283 -25.23 21.29 9.05
C GLU A 283 -25.86 21.14 10.45
N VAL A 284 -25.03 20.82 11.44
CA VAL A 284 -25.46 20.61 12.84
C VAL A 284 -25.32 21.90 13.62
N GLU A 285 -24.12 22.49 13.58
CA GLU A 285 -23.84 23.75 14.29
C GLU A 285 -22.78 24.54 13.54
N ARG A 286 -23.09 25.80 13.23
CA ARG A 286 -22.10 26.79 12.79
C ARG A 286 -21.56 27.54 14.01
N ALA A 287 -20.29 27.32 14.30
CA ALA A 287 -19.64 27.91 15.46
C ALA A 287 -19.28 29.38 15.18
N ASP A 288 -18.66 29.62 14.02
CA ASP A 288 -18.34 30.93 13.45
C ASP A 288 -18.26 30.84 11.91
N GLU A 289 -17.63 31.83 11.27
CA GLU A 289 -17.44 31.82 9.81
C GLU A 289 -16.47 30.73 9.34
N GLU A 290 -15.54 30.28 10.18
CA GLU A 290 -14.46 29.36 9.81
C GLU A 290 -14.71 27.90 10.24
N GLU A 291 -15.52 27.71 11.27
CA GLU A 291 -15.74 26.43 11.95
C GLU A 291 -17.22 26.01 11.87
N THR A 292 -17.47 24.85 11.27
CA THR A 292 -18.84 24.32 11.12
C THR A 292 -18.85 22.81 11.35
N VAL A 293 -19.81 22.34 12.13
CA VAL A 293 -20.03 20.92 12.41
C VAL A 293 -21.11 20.37 11.49
N TYR A 294 -20.81 19.25 10.83
CA TYR A 294 -21.71 18.56 9.91
C TYR A 294 -21.98 17.13 10.36
N HIS A 295 -23.19 16.65 10.10
CA HIS A 295 -23.56 15.25 10.15
C HIS A 295 -23.64 14.70 8.73
N ILE A 296 -22.86 13.66 8.46
CA ILE A 296 -22.71 13.09 7.12
C ILE A 296 -23.16 11.63 7.16
N LYS A 297 -24.06 11.26 6.27
CA LYS A 297 -24.51 9.87 6.08
C LYS A 297 -23.94 9.35 4.77
N CYS A 298 -23.33 8.17 4.81
CA CYS A 298 -22.68 7.55 3.66
C CYS A 298 -23.33 6.23 3.28
N SER A 299 -23.30 5.94 1.98
CA SER A 299 -23.81 4.70 1.40
C SER A 299 -22.97 3.49 1.84
N PRO A 300 -23.56 2.29 1.88
CA PRO A 300 -22.82 1.08 2.23
C PRO A 300 -21.78 0.77 1.16
N ILE A 301 -20.56 0.44 1.61
CA ILE A 301 -19.45 0.13 0.72
C ILE A 301 -19.24 -1.39 0.72
N ASN A 302 -19.20 -2.01 -0.46
CA ASN A 302 -18.95 -3.44 -0.66
C ASN A 302 -19.90 -4.37 0.15
N GLY A 303 -21.19 -4.03 0.23
CA GLY A 303 -22.20 -4.83 0.95
C GLY A 303 -22.11 -4.72 2.48
N GLY A 304 -21.35 -3.76 3.01
CA GLY A 304 -21.30 -3.44 4.43
C GLY A 304 -22.54 -2.67 4.94
N LYS A 305 -22.53 -2.28 6.21
CA LYS A 305 -23.54 -1.37 6.77
C LYS A 305 -23.28 0.07 6.31
N SER A 306 -24.35 0.85 6.18
CA SER A 306 -24.25 2.30 6.02
C SER A 306 -23.51 2.92 7.19
N ARG A 307 -22.85 4.06 6.98
CA ARG A 307 -22.01 4.72 7.99
C ARG A 307 -22.41 6.16 8.15
N ASP A 308 -22.27 6.68 9.36
CA ASP A 308 -22.42 8.10 9.62
C ASP A 308 -21.17 8.67 10.30
N PHE A 309 -20.94 9.95 10.07
CA PHE A 309 -19.82 10.70 10.62
C PHE A 309 -20.33 12.04 11.15
N VAL A 310 -19.72 12.51 12.23
CA VAL A 310 -19.89 13.89 12.71
C VAL A 310 -18.55 14.58 12.56
N PHE A 311 -18.47 15.56 11.66
CA PHE A 311 -17.23 16.21 11.26
C PHE A 311 -17.22 17.68 11.67
N LEU A 312 -16.12 18.12 12.28
CA LEU A 312 -15.75 19.52 12.33
C LEU A 312 -15.02 19.88 11.03
N LEU A 313 -15.57 20.83 10.29
CA LEU A 313 -14.93 21.50 9.17
C LEU A 313 -14.31 22.81 9.64
N SER A 314 -13.01 22.95 9.38
CA SER A 314 -12.23 24.15 9.65
C SER A 314 -11.66 24.68 8.33
N LYS A 315 -12.08 25.86 7.90
CA LYS A 315 -11.60 26.46 6.64
C LYS A 315 -10.64 27.60 6.89
N ARG A 316 -9.58 27.72 6.07
CA ARG A 316 -8.63 28.84 6.11
C ARG A 316 -8.28 29.31 4.70
N GLN A 317 -8.17 30.62 4.55
CA GLN A 317 -7.64 31.24 3.34
C GLN A 317 -6.09 31.31 3.40
N PRO A 318 -5.42 31.46 2.25
CA PRO A 318 -3.96 31.63 2.19
C PRO A 318 -3.50 32.83 3.02
N CYS A 319 -2.47 32.64 3.84
CA CYS A 319 -1.86 33.74 4.60
C CYS A 319 -0.91 34.58 3.72
N LYS A 320 -0.26 33.94 2.74
CA LYS A 320 0.67 34.56 1.78
C LYS A 320 0.41 34.01 0.38
N ASP A 321 0.91 34.75 -0.63
CA ASP A 321 0.93 34.25 -2.00
C ASP A 321 1.70 32.94 -2.10
N GLY A 322 1.05 31.91 -2.65
CA GLY A 322 1.58 30.56 -2.77
C GLY A 322 1.08 29.58 -1.70
N ASP A 323 0.53 30.07 -0.58
CA ASP A 323 -0.09 29.20 0.42
C ASP A 323 -1.41 28.61 -0.14
N PRO A 324 -1.76 27.37 0.24
CA PRO A 324 -3.02 26.78 -0.18
C PRO A 324 -4.21 27.33 0.61
N TYR A 325 -5.39 27.28 0.00
CA TYR A 325 -6.63 27.28 0.77
C TYR A 325 -6.77 25.93 1.47
N VAL A 326 -7.24 25.94 2.71
CA VAL A 326 -7.33 24.75 3.56
C VAL A 326 -8.78 24.47 3.92
N VAL A 327 -9.22 23.23 3.72
CA VAL A 327 -10.51 22.73 4.22
C VAL A 327 -10.22 21.46 5.03
N ALA A 328 -10.07 21.59 6.35
CA ALA A 328 -9.72 20.49 7.23
C ALA A 328 -10.97 19.84 7.85
N LEU A 329 -10.97 18.51 7.91
CA LEU A 329 -12.05 17.68 8.43
C LEU A 329 -11.52 16.74 9.50
N ARG A 330 -12.21 16.71 10.64
CA ARG A 330 -11.95 15.70 11.67
C ARG A 330 -13.19 15.31 12.43
N SER A 331 -13.24 14.06 12.90
CA SER A 331 -14.40 13.61 13.66
C SER A 331 -14.46 14.26 15.03
N VAL A 332 -15.67 14.66 15.42
CA VAL A 332 -15.98 15.21 16.75
C VAL A 332 -17.21 14.51 17.33
N THR A 333 -17.33 14.47 18.66
CA THR A 333 -18.52 13.97 19.34
C THR A 333 -19.37 15.14 19.80
N VAL A 334 -20.63 15.16 19.35
CA VAL A 334 -21.64 16.14 19.74
C VAL A 334 -22.74 15.40 20.49
N THR A 335 -23.03 15.81 21.72
CA THR A 335 -24.05 15.18 22.57
C THR A 335 -25.44 15.19 21.93
N ALA A 336 -25.76 16.25 21.16
CA ALA A 336 -27.00 16.39 20.42
C ALA A 336 -27.14 15.42 19.21
N VAL A 337 -26.06 14.79 18.75
CA VAL A 337 -26.05 13.90 17.58
C VAL A 337 -25.52 12.51 17.95
N PRO A 338 -26.31 11.71 18.70
CA PRO A 338 -25.93 10.36 19.06
C PRO A 338 -25.87 9.44 17.82
N PRO A 339 -25.22 8.26 17.92
CA PRO A 339 -25.21 7.26 16.84
C PRO A 339 -26.63 6.94 16.35
N VAL A 340 -26.83 6.97 15.03
CA VAL A 340 -28.14 6.72 14.40
C VAL A 340 -28.34 5.22 14.20
N GLU A 341 -29.55 4.73 14.49
CA GLU A 341 -29.90 3.33 14.26
C GLU A 341 -29.80 2.97 12.76
N GLY A 342 -29.22 1.80 12.45
CA GLY A 342 -28.96 1.37 11.07
C GLY A 342 -27.66 1.92 10.46
N PHE A 343 -27.00 2.88 11.10
CA PHE A 343 -25.69 3.41 10.69
C PHE A 343 -24.59 3.01 11.67
N LEU A 344 -23.42 2.69 11.14
CA LEU A 344 -22.21 2.49 11.95
C LEU A 344 -21.48 3.83 12.09
N ARG A 345 -21.54 4.43 13.29
CA ARG A 345 -20.76 5.63 13.63
C ARG A 345 -19.28 5.36 13.40
N SER A 346 -18.75 6.04 12.41
CA SER A 346 -17.36 5.92 11.97
C SER A 346 -16.62 7.22 12.25
N GLU A 347 -15.31 7.11 12.40
CA GLU A 347 -14.45 8.25 12.77
C GLU A 347 -13.30 8.37 11.78
N ALA A 348 -12.92 9.61 11.47
CA ALA A 348 -11.69 9.92 10.74
C ALA A 348 -10.89 10.97 11.52
N LYS A 349 -9.60 10.68 11.74
CA LYS A 349 -8.71 11.50 12.56
C LYS A 349 -8.34 12.81 11.86
N CYS A 350 -8.03 12.72 10.56
CA CYS A 350 -7.62 13.84 9.73
C CYS A 350 -7.97 13.53 8.28
N ALA A 351 -8.75 14.41 7.65
CA ALA A 351 -9.02 14.41 6.23
C ALA A 351 -9.21 15.86 5.75
N GLY A 352 -9.29 16.08 4.44
CA GLY A 352 -9.63 17.41 3.92
C GLY A 352 -8.96 17.74 2.61
N PHE A 353 -9.08 19.00 2.20
CA PHE A 353 -8.57 19.50 0.93
C PHE A 353 -7.53 20.60 1.15
N LEU A 354 -6.47 20.56 0.33
CA LEU A 354 -5.60 21.69 0.08
C LEU A 354 -5.72 22.12 -1.37
N ILE A 355 -5.99 23.41 -1.60
CA ILE A 355 -6.23 23.96 -2.93
C ILE A 355 -5.14 24.97 -3.24
N HIS A 356 -4.30 24.67 -4.22
CA HIS A 356 -3.21 25.53 -4.65
C HIS A 356 -3.60 26.23 -5.95
N SER A 357 -3.34 27.52 -6.04
CA SER A 357 -3.48 28.26 -7.30
C SER A 357 -2.36 27.84 -8.27
N LEU A 358 -2.72 27.45 -9.49
CA LEU A 358 -1.76 27.20 -10.59
C LEU A 358 -1.76 28.33 -11.62
N GLY A 359 -2.81 29.15 -11.64
CA GLY A 359 -3.00 30.27 -12.55
C GLY A 359 -4.35 30.95 -12.29
N LEU A 360 -4.74 31.87 -13.17
CA LEU A 360 -5.99 32.64 -13.01
C LEU A 360 -7.24 31.75 -13.05
N ASN A 361 -7.23 30.71 -13.89
CA ASN A 361 -8.37 29.80 -14.13
C ASN A 361 -8.00 28.32 -13.96
N SER A 362 -6.95 28.02 -13.20
CA SER A 362 -6.57 26.65 -12.88
C SER A 362 -6.06 26.52 -11.46
N CYS A 363 -6.42 25.41 -10.83
CA CYS A 363 -5.98 25.10 -9.48
C CYS A 363 -5.70 23.60 -9.33
N LYS A 364 -4.85 23.28 -8.35
CA LYS A 364 -4.56 21.92 -7.93
C LYS A 364 -5.31 21.65 -6.63
N VAL A 365 -6.27 20.74 -6.66
CA VAL A 365 -7.01 20.29 -5.47
C VAL A 365 -6.39 18.98 -5.00
N CYS A 366 -5.91 18.94 -3.76
CA CYS A 366 -5.36 17.74 -3.14
C CYS A 366 -6.25 17.32 -1.97
N TYR A 367 -6.95 16.20 -2.10
CA TYR A 367 -7.66 15.58 -0.99
C TYR A 367 -6.72 14.66 -0.21
N TYR A 368 -6.71 14.77 1.12
CA TYR A 368 -5.96 13.89 2.00
C TYR A 368 -6.90 13.15 2.94
N ASN A 369 -6.53 11.92 3.27
CA ASN A 369 -7.23 11.13 4.27
C ASN A 369 -6.23 10.25 5.02
N GLN A 370 -6.14 10.45 6.34
CA GLN A 370 -5.54 9.48 7.22
C GLN A 370 -6.54 8.34 7.40
N VAL A 371 -6.22 7.19 6.83
CA VAL A 371 -7.12 6.04 6.80
C VAL A 371 -7.40 5.59 8.23
N THR A 372 -8.67 5.27 8.48
CA THR A 372 -9.16 4.67 9.71
C THR A 372 -9.98 3.43 9.37
N SER A 373 -10.31 2.60 10.36
CA SER A 373 -11.23 1.45 10.19
C SER A 373 -12.57 1.83 9.56
N GLY A 374 -12.99 3.09 9.75
CA GLY A 374 -14.14 3.75 9.14
C GLY A 374 -14.14 3.70 7.62
N VAL A 375 -13.02 4.13 7.04
CA VAL A 375 -12.87 4.42 5.60
C VAL A 375 -12.05 3.32 4.90
N LEU A 376 -11.43 2.42 5.66
CA LEU A 376 -10.55 1.39 5.12
C LEU A 376 -11.19 0.45 4.08
N PRO A 377 -12.46 -0.02 4.21
CA PRO A 377 -13.05 -0.85 3.16
C PRO A 377 -13.14 -0.16 1.80
N TYR A 378 -13.34 1.16 1.81
CA TYR A 378 -13.32 2.01 0.62
C TYR A 378 -11.92 2.08 0.03
N VAL A 379 -10.94 2.41 0.88
CA VAL A 379 -9.55 2.57 0.46
C VAL A 379 -8.96 1.25 -0.02
N ALA A 380 -9.22 0.13 0.66
CA ALA A 380 -8.70 -1.19 0.31
C ALA A 380 -9.16 -1.67 -1.08
N GLY A 381 -10.40 -1.34 -1.48
CA GLY A 381 -10.93 -1.61 -2.81
C GLY A 381 -10.14 -0.90 -3.91
N ASN A 382 -9.93 0.40 -3.72
CA ASN A 382 -9.20 1.22 -4.67
C ASN A 382 -7.70 0.88 -4.68
N LEU A 383 -7.12 0.68 -3.49
CA LEU A 383 -5.72 0.27 -3.36
C LEU A 383 -5.49 -1.08 -4.01
N ALA A 384 -6.31 -2.11 -3.84
CA ALA A 384 -6.05 -3.38 -4.52
C ALA A 384 -6.43 -3.40 -6.02
N GLY A 385 -6.90 -2.29 -6.60
CA GLY A 385 -7.14 -2.14 -8.05
C GLY A 385 -8.40 -2.83 -8.58
N TRP A 386 -9.33 -3.17 -7.70
CA TRP A 386 -10.60 -3.87 -7.96
C TRP A 386 -11.80 -2.91 -7.83
N SER A 387 -11.53 -1.64 -7.50
CA SER A 387 -12.45 -0.51 -7.54
C SER A 387 -11.71 0.71 -8.10
N LYS A 388 -12.41 1.57 -8.84
CA LYS A 388 -11.92 2.88 -9.33
C LYS A 388 -12.70 4.05 -8.72
N SER A 389 -13.35 3.81 -7.59
CA SER A 389 -14.25 4.76 -6.95
C SER A 389 -13.56 6.07 -6.57
N MET A 390 -12.28 6.03 -6.19
CA MET A 390 -11.51 7.23 -5.88
C MET A 390 -11.26 8.07 -7.14
N GLU A 391 -10.87 7.43 -8.24
CA GLU A 391 -10.68 8.10 -9.52
C GLU A 391 -12.01 8.63 -10.10
N GLU A 392 -13.10 7.88 -9.97
CA GLU A 392 -14.44 8.28 -10.39
C GLU A 392 -14.93 9.50 -9.60
N THR A 393 -14.79 9.47 -8.27
CA THR A 393 -15.15 10.60 -7.39
C THR A 393 -14.28 11.83 -7.66
N ALA A 394 -12.98 11.63 -7.90
CA ALA A 394 -12.07 12.70 -8.31
C ALA A 394 -12.48 13.31 -9.66
N SER A 395 -12.90 12.48 -10.61
CA SER A 395 -13.38 12.94 -11.91
C SER A 395 -14.65 13.78 -11.77
N ALA A 396 -15.58 13.36 -10.93
CA ALA A 396 -16.79 14.14 -10.62
C ALA A 396 -16.46 15.47 -9.92
N CYS A 397 -15.48 15.48 -9.01
CA CYS A 397 -15.00 16.71 -8.37
C CYS A 397 -14.39 17.69 -9.39
N ILE A 398 -13.73 17.19 -10.44
CA ILE A 398 -13.15 18.02 -11.50
C ILE A 398 -14.24 18.68 -12.37
N THR A 399 -15.34 17.98 -12.64
CA THR A 399 -16.43 18.52 -13.48
C THR A 399 -17.40 19.42 -12.73
N PHE A 400 -17.58 19.18 -11.42
CA PHE A 400 -18.56 19.89 -10.59
C PHE A 400 -18.50 21.44 -10.69
N PRO A 401 -17.33 22.11 -10.67
CA PRO A 401 -17.28 23.57 -10.78
C PRO A 401 -17.74 24.12 -12.14
N GLY A 402 -17.72 23.31 -13.20
CA GLY A 402 -18.18 23.68 -14.54
C GLY A 402 -19.65 23.40 -14.80
N GLU A 403 -20.25 22.50 -14.02
CA GLU A 403 -21.67 22.17 -14.07
C GLU A 403 -22.42 23.24 -13.28
N ARG A 404 -23.00 24.24 -13.97
CA ARG A 404 -23.89 25.19 -13.32
C ARG A 404 -24.99 24.40 -12.62
N PRO A 405 -25.22 24.57 -11.30
CA PRO A 405 -26.43 24.07 -10.70
C PRO A 405 -27.58 24.82 -11.35
N HIS A 406 -28.34 24.14 -12.20
CA HIS A 406 -29.67 24.60 -12.58
C HIS A 406 -30.55 24.40 -11.36
N HIS A 407 -30.56 25.35 -10.42
CA HIS A 407 -31.70 25.60 -9.53
C HIS A 407 -31.63 27.00 -8.92
#